data_AF-A0A6M2FC46-F1
#
_entry.id   AF-A0A6M2FC46-F1
#
_cell.length_a   1.000
_cell.length_b   1.000
_cell.length_c   1.000
_cell.angle_alpha   90.00
_cell.angle_beta   90.00
_cell.angle_gamma   90.00
#
_symmetry.space_group_name_H-M   'P 1'
#
loop_
_entity.id
_entity.type
_entity.pdbx_description
1 polymer ?
#
loop_
_entity_poly.entity_id
_entity_poly.type
_entity_poly.pdbx_seq_one_letter_code
_entity_poly.pdbx_strand_id
1 'polypeptide(L)'
;MISAELSSEGDVAGPLKRQGISHGDHPLSVGMASAWHHYFKHTEIAEQIDRDLQRTHPDMKFFSGESSFSKKNREAMRNILLLFAKLNPAICYVQGMNEVLAPILYVFSTDTNEQNAVNAEADSFSCFVRLLSDSVDHFCQQLDNSPVGILSTLSRLAKLLKENDEELWKHLEFTTKVKPQFYAFRWITLLLSQEFNFQSILRIWDSLLSNPFGVQDMLLRICCAMLLCMKSRLLSGDFVANLRLLQHYPDINIEYLLQVAQDLSADTSSYSLSL
;
A
#
# COMPACT_ATOMS: atom_id res chain seq x y z
N MET A 1 63.81 20.93 42.19
CA MET A 1 63.38 19.97 41.14
C MET A 1 63.38 18.61 41.81
N ILE A 2 62.27 17.98 42.15
CA ILE A 2 60.97 17.83 41.47
C ILE A 2 59.89 17.74 42.56
N SER A 3 58.79 18.49 42.39
CA SER A 3 57.57 18.37 43.19
C SER A 3 56.78 17.16 42.70
N ALA A 4 56.38 16.27 43.62
CA ALA A 4 55.42 15.20 43.35
C ALA A 4 54.11 15.56 44.07
N GLU A 5 53.10 15.96 43.29
CA GLU A 5 51.73 16.14 43.76
C GLU A 5 51.06 14.78 43.97
N LEU A 6 50.49 14.58 45.16
CA LEU A 6 49.57 13.49 45.45
C LEU A 6 48.19 13.87 44.90
N SER A 7 47.73 13.18 43.84
CA SER A 7 46.35 13.24 43.39
C SER A 7 45.50 12.28 44.24
N SER A 8 44.77 12.85 45.19
CA SER A 8 43.59 12.25 45.79
C SER A 8 42.40 12.47 44.85
N GLU A 9 41.70 11.42 44.45
CA GLU A 9 40.24 11.32 44.59
C GLU A 9 39.73 9.98 44.05
N GLY A 10 39.06 9.23 44.93
CA GLY A 10 38.45 7.94 44.63
C GLY A 10 37.19 8.11 43.79
N ASP A 11 37.11 7.32 42.73
CA ASP A 11 35.94 7.18 41.89
C ASP A 11 34.85 6.37 42.63
N VAL A 12 33.96 7.06 43.32
CA VAL A 12 32.75 6.48 43.92
C VAL A 12 31.57 6.93 43.08
N ALA A 13 31.02 6.01 42.29
CA ALA A 13 29.82 6.20 41.49
C ALA A 13 28.62 6.59 42.38
N GLY A 14 28.36 7.89 42.48
CA GLY A 14 27.17 8.44 43.13
C GLY A 14 25.87 8.08 42.37
N PRO A 15 24.69 8.24 43.00
CA PRO A 15 23.41 7.93 42.36
C PRO A 15 23.26 8.77 41.08
N LEU A 16 22.80 8.12 40.00
CA LEU A 16 22.58 8.73 38.69
C LEU A 16 21.94 10.12 38.84
N LYS A 17 22.64 11.17 38.39
CA LYS A 17 22.12 12.54 38.40
C LYS A 17 20.83 12.57 37.57
N ARG A 18 19.69 12.90 38.20
CA ARG A 18 18.44 13.16 37.48
C ARG A 18 18.68 14.34 36.52
N GLN A 19 18.62 14.08 35.21
CA GLN A 19 18.52 15.16 34.24
C GLN A 19 17.20 15.90 34.48
N GLY A 20 17.26 17.24 34.53
CA GLY A 20 16.07 18.06 34.62
C GLY A 20 15.24 17.87 33.36
N ILE A 21 14.02 17.34 33.52
CA ILE A 21 13.05 17.23 32.43
C ILE A 21 12.69 18.66 32.01
N SER A 22 12.95 19.03 30.76
CA SER A 22 12.49 20.31 30.21
C SER A 22 10.97 20.41 30.39
N HIS A 23 10.46 21.54 30.85
CA HIS A 23 9.03 21.71 31.19
C HIS A 23 8.07 21.44 30.01
N GLY A 24 8.60 21.38 28.78
CA GLY A 24 7.87 21.05 27.56
C GLY A 24 8.10 19.65 26.99
N ASP A 25 8.90 18.78 27.62
CA ASP A 25 9.21 17.43 27.14
C ASP A 25 8.90 16.37 28.21
N HIS A 26 7.61 16.03 28.35
CA HIS A 26 7.13 15.06 29.34
C HIS A 26 5.97 14.23 28.78
N PRO A 27 5.60 13.07 29.37
CA PRO A 27 4.59 12.16 28.83
C PRO A 27 3.17 12.75 28.63
N LEU A 28 2.90 13.94 29.15
CA LEU A 28 1.62 14.64 29.02
C LEU A 28 1.76 15.93 28.21
N SER A 29 2.93 16.19 27.63
CA SER A 29 3.16 17.42 26.88
C SER A 29 2.43 17.36 25.56
N VAL A 30 1.65 18.41 25.28
CA VAL A 30 0.90 18.58 24.04
C VAL A 30 1.73 19.19 22.91
N GLY A 31 2.99 19.56 23.19
CA GLY A 31 3.89 20.18 22.22
C GLY A 31 4.36 19.19 21.16
N MET A 32 4.20 19.55 19.88
CA MET A 32 4.57 18.68 18.75
C MET A 32 6.08 18.40 18.64
N ALA A 33 6.91 19.17 19.35
CA ALA A 33 8.36 19.00 19.40
C ALA A 33 8.85 18.10 20.57
N SER A 34 7.94 17.61 21.42
CA SER A 34 8.32 16.71 22.52
C SER A 34 8.67 15.31 22.00
N ALA A 35 9.73 14.73 22.58
CA ALA A 35 10.09 13.33 22.34
C ALA A 35 8.94 12.38 22.70
N TRP A 36 8.13 12.72 23.71
CA TRP A 36 6.95 11.96 24.11
C TRP A 36 5.83 12.02 23.07
N HIS A 37 5.59 13.19 22.47
CA HIS A 37 4.61 13.30 21.39
C HIS A 37 4.99 12.42 20.20
N HIS A 38 6.26 12.46 19.77
CA HIS A 38 6.77 11.57 18.73
C HIS A 38 6.67 10.10 19.14
N TYR A 39 7.00 9.76 20.39
CA TYR A 39 6.88 8.40 20.91
C TYR A 39 5.45 7.87 20.82
N PHE A 40 4.45 8.60 21.33
CA PHE A 40 3.06 8.15 21.28
C PHE A 40 2.55 8.00 19.85
N LYS A 41 2.87 8.95 18.97
CA LYS A 41 2.55 8.82 17.54
C LYS A 41 3.16 7.56 16.92
N HIS A 42 4.43 7.26 17.22
CA HIS A 42 5.08 6.05 16.74
C HIS A 42 4.47 4.77 17.32
N THR A 43 4.08 4.77 18.59
CA THR A 43 3.38 3.65 19.23
C THR A 43 2.02 3.40 18.56
N GLU A 44 1.24 4.44 18.30
CA GLU A 44 -0.05 4.32 17.60
C GLU A 44 0.11 3.70 16.20
N ILE A 45 1.10 4.16 15.43
CA ILE A 45 1.42 3.59 14.11
C ILE A 45 1.81 2.12 14.23
N ALA A 46 2.66 1.78 15.20
CA ALA A 46 3.09 0.40 15.42
C ALA A 46 1.92 -0.51 15.79
N GLU A 47 1.05 -0.07 16.70
CA GLU A 47 -0.15 -0.83 17.08
C GLU A 47 -1.13 -1.00 15.91
N GLN A 48 -1.27 0.01 15.05
CA GLN A 48 -2.08 -0.09 13.84
C GLN A 48 -1.51 -1.13 12.87
N ILE A 49 -0.20 -1.09 12.61
CA ILE A 49 0.49 -2.10 11.80
C ILE A 49 0.31 -3.49 12.40
N ASP A 50 0.50 -3.64 13.72
CA ASP A 50 0.39 -4.93 14.39
C ASP A 50 -1.01 -5.53 14.27
N ARG A 51 -2.07 -4.71 14.39
CA ARG A 51 -3.46 -5.16 14.15
C ARG A 51 -3.69 -5.59 12.70
N ASP A 52 -3.13 -4.85 11.74
CA ASP A 52 -3.30 -5.16 10.32
C ASP A 52 -2.53 -6.43 9.92
N LEU A 53 -1.33 -6.64 10.44
CA LEU A 53 -0.55 -7.86 10.20
C LEU A 53 -1.19 -9.11 10.79
N GLN A 54 -1.97 -9.00 11.86
CA GLN A 54 -2.73 -10.14 12.41
C GLN A 54 -3.84 -10.61 11.47
N ARG A 55 -4.37 -9.71 10.63
CA ARG A 55 -5.47 -10.00 9.69
C ARG A 55 -5.02 -10.14 8.24
N THR A 56 -3.75 -9.93 7.91
CA THR A 56 -3.18 -10.14 6.56
C THR A 56 -3.23 -11.62 6.19
N HIS A 57 -3.96 -11.97 5.13
CA HIS A 57 -4.08 -13.32 4.56
C HIS A 57 -4.12 -14.45 5.63
N PRO A 58 -5.17 -14.49 6.48
CA PRO A 58 -5.22 -15.36 7.65
C PRO A 58 -5.23 -16.86 7.30
N ASP A 59 -5.64 -17.21 6.08
CA ASP A 59 -5.67 -18.60 5.62
C ASP A 59 -4.30 -19.12 5.15
N MET A 60 -3.31 -18.23 5.02
CA MET A 60 -1.98 -18.58 4.55
C MET A 60 -1.01 -18.80 5.70
N LYS A 61 -0.49 -20.03 5.83
CA LYS A 61 0.52 -20.40 6.83
C LYS A 61 1.77 -19.51 6.80
N PHE A 62 2.07 -18.91 5.65
CA PHE A 62 3.16 -17.95 5.49
C PHE A 62 3.00 -16.71 6.39
N PHE A 63 1.77 -16.22 6.59
CA PHE A 63 1.46 -15.00 7.34
C PHE A 63 0.86 -15.28 8.72
N SER A 64 0.00 -16.29 8.87
CA SER A 64 -0.84 -16.47 10.06
C SER A 64 -0.38 -17.58 11.03
N GLY A 65 0.63 -18.38 10.68
CA GLY A 65 1.06 -19.50 11.51
C GLY A 65 1.71 -19.13 12.86
N GLU A 66 1.84 -20.11 13.75
CA GLU A 66 2.63 -20.01 15.00
C GLU A 66 4.09 -20.45 14.84
N SER A 67 4.46 -20.93 13.65
CA SER A 67 5.82 -21.41 13.36
C SER A 67 6.83 -20.27 13.46
N SER A 68 8.11 -20.63 13.66
CA SER A 68 9.20 -19.65 13.63
C SER A 68 9.27 -18.93 12.28
N PHE A 69 8.89 -19.61 11.19
CA PHE A 69 8.91 -19.06 9.84
C PHE A 69 7.85 -17.96 9.66
N SER A 70 6.60 -18.21 10.03
CA SER A 70 5.53 -17.21 9.92
C SER A 70 5.73 -16.03 10.87
N LYS A 71 6.28 -16.26 12.06
CA LYS A 71 6.68 -15.18 12.99
C LYS A 71 7.76 -14.30 12.37
N LYS A 72 8.80 -14.88 11.78
CA LYS A 72 9.86 -14.16 11.07
C LYS A 72 9.28 -13.31 9.93
N ASN A 73 8.37 -13.85 9.13
CA ASN A 73 7.78 -13.12 8.01
C ASN A 73 6.92 -11.93 8.49
N ARG A 74 6.10 -12.12 9.53
CA ARG A 74 5.34 -11.00 10.13
C ARG A 74 6.25 -9.92 10.70
N GLU A 75 7.34 -10.32 11.36
CA GLU A 75 8.33 -9.39 11.89
C GLU A 75 9.01 -8.59 10.77
N ALA A 76 9.39 -9.24 9.68
CA ALA A 76 9.92 -8.57 8.49
C ALA A 76 8.91 -7.57 7.91
N MET A 77 7.64 -7.95 7.74
CA MET A 77 6.60 -7.01 7.29
C MET A 77 6.46 -5.80 8.23
N ARG A 78 6.47 -6.05 9.54
CA ARG A 78 6.39 -5.01 10.57
C ARG A 78 7.55 -4.03 10.46
N ASN A 79 8.77 -4.53 10.33
CA ASN A 79 9.98 -3.71 10.20
C ASN A 79 9.92 -2.84 8.94
N ILE A 80 9.54 -3.42 7.80
CA ILE A 80 9.41 -2.72 6.51
C ILE A 80 8.38 -1.59 6.63
N LEU A 81 7.19 -1.86 7.14
CA LEU A 81 6.11 -0.88 7.26
C LEU A 81 6.46 0.24 8.26
N LEU A 82 7.10 -0.10 9.39
CA LEU A 82 7.57 0.90 10.35
C LEU A 82 8.69 1.77 9.78
N LEU A 83 9.62 1.18 9.04
CA LEU A 83 10.70 1.91 8.39
C LEU A 83 10.14 2.85 7.32
N PHE A 84 9.21 2.37 6.49
CA PHE A 84 8.52 3.20 5.51
C PHE A 84 7.80 4.39 6.16
N ALA A 85 7.03 4.15 7.23
CA ALA A 85 6.29 5.18 7.94
C ALA A 85 7.21 6.24 8.58
N LYS A 86 8.39 5.84 9.05
CA LYS A 86 9.42 6.75 9.59
C LYS A 86 10.07 7.59 8.49
N LEU A 87 10.38 7.00 7.34
CA LEU A 87 11.03 7.68 6.23
C LEU A 87 10.08 8.62 5.46
N ASN A 88 8.77 8.35 5.51
CA ASN A 88 7.75 9.11 4.79
C ASN A 88 6.72 9.72 5.75
N PRO A 89 7.08 10.71 6.60
CA PRO A 89 6.20 11.21 7.66
C PRO A 89 4.92 11.90 7.17
N ALA A 90 4.87 12.32 5.90
CA ALA A 90 3.69 12.92 5.28
C ALA A 90 2.60 11.89 4.94
N ILE A 91 3.01 10.68 4.55
CA ILE A 91 2.11 9.57 4.17
C ILE A 91 1.87 8.67 5.39
N CYS A 92 2.96 8.37 6.09
CA CYS A 92 3.02 7.42 7.19
C CYS A 92 2.53 6.02 6.77
N TYR A 93 2.00 5.25 7.72
CA TYR A 93 1.32 4.00 7.41
C TYR A 93 -0.16 4.25 7.10
N VAL A 94 -0.64 3.74 5.98
CA VAL A 94 -2.06 3.74 5.61
C VAL A 94 -2.57 2.31 5.60
N GLN A 95 -3.75 2.09 6.20
CA GLN A 95 -4.41 0.79 6.24
C GLN A 95 -4.55 0.21 4.82
N GLY A 96 -4.08 -1.03 4.62
CA GLY A 96 -4.04 -1.70 3.33
C GLY A 96 -2.63 -1.80 2.72
N MET A 97 -1.68 -0.99 3.16
CA MET A 97 -0.26 -1.12 2.76
C MET A 97 0.32 -2.50 3.11
N ASN A 98 -0.16 -3.12 4.19
CA ASN A 98 0.17 -4.50 4.56
C ASN A 98 -0.19 -5.51 3.45
N GLU A 99 -1.30 -5.32 2.73
CA GLU A 99 -1.75 -6.20 1.64
C GLU A 99 -0.93 -5.98 0.37
N VAL A 100 -0.43 -4.76 0.13
CA VAL A 100 0.49 -4.47 -0.98
C VAL A 100 1.87 -5.07 -0.72
N LEU A 101 2.34 -5.04 0.53
CA LEU A 101 3.64 -5.62 0.90
C LEU A 101 3.62 -7.15 0.86
N ALA A 102 2.49 -7.79 1.17
CA ALA A 102 2.40 -9.23 1.35
C ALA A 102 2.84 -10.04 0.11
N PRO A 103 2.37 -9.75 -1.12
CA PRO A 103 2.84 -10.41 -2.34
C PRO A 103 4.34 -10.27 -2.57
N ILE A 104 4.90 -9.08 -2.32
CA ILE A 104 6.32 -8.77 -2.52
C ILE A 104 7.18 -9.64 -1.60
N LEU A 105 6.87 -9.62 -0.29
CA LEU A 105 7.63 -10.39 0.69
C LEU A 105 7.50 -11.88 0.44
N TYR A 106 6.31 -12.35 0.07
CA TYR A 106 6.09 -13.75 -0.26
C TYR A 106 7.01 -14.20 -1.39
N VAL A 107 7.02 -13.49 -2.52
CA VAL A 107 7.83 -13.86 -3.68
C VAL A 107 9.32 -13.93 -3.33
N PHE A 108 9.87 -12.90 -2.68
CA PHE A 108 11.28 -12.90 -2.31
C PHE A 108 11.63 -13.94 -1.24
N SER A 109 10.75 -14.19 -0.27
CA SER A 109 11.00 -15.15 0.80
C SER A 109 10.86 -16.61 0.36
N THR A 110 10.12 -16.85 -0.73
CA THR A 110 9.92 -18.20 -1.31
C THR A 110 10.75 -18.44 -2.56
N ASP A 111 11.72 -17.58 -2.85
CA ASP A 111 12.62 -17.76 -3.99
C ASP A 111 13.37 -19.10 -3.89
N THR A 112 13.44 -19.81 -5.02
CA THR A 112 14.20 -21.06 -5.16
C THR A 112 15.70 -20.89 -4.92
N ASN A 113 16.22 -19.66 -5.11
CA ASN A 113 17.59 -19.30 -4.79
C ASN A 113 17.66 -18.80 -3.33
N GLU A 114 18.24 -19.62 -2.46
CA GLU A 114 18.41 -19.30 -1.04
C GLU A 114 19.17 -17.99 -0.79
N GLN A 115 20.09 -17.60 -1.68
CA GLN A 115 20.84 -16.34 -1.54
C GLN A 115 19.94 -15.11 -1.70
N ASN A 116 18.92 -15.19 -2.56
CA ASN A 116 17.93 -14.13 -2.71
C ASN A 116 17.02 -14.08 -1.47
N ALA A 117 16.58 -15.25 -0.98
CA ALA A 117 15.71 -15.35 0.19
C ALA A 117 16.33 -14.80 1.48
N VAL A 118 17.67 -14.81 1.62
CA VAL A 118 18.37 -14.20 2.76
C VAL A 118 18.16 -12.69 2.83
N ASN A 119 18.07 -12.01 1.68
CA ASN A 119 17.89 -10.55 1.59
C ASN A 119 16.43 -10.13 1.40
N ALA A 120 15.49 -11.07 1.50
CA ALA A 120 14.08 -10.85 1.17
C ALA A 120 13.47 -9.63 1.87
N GLU A 121 13.82 -9.33 3.12
CA GLU A 121 13.30 -8.16 3.84
C GLU A 121 13.78 -6.82 3.21
N ALA A 122 15.07 -6.73 2.88
CA ALA A 122 15.66 -5.53 2.28
C ALA A 122 15.20 -5.33 0.84
N ASP A 123 15.12 -6.41 0.06
CA ASP A 123 14.64 -6.39 -1.32
C ASP A 123 13.15 -6.03 -1.36
N SER A 124 12.37 -6.58 -0.41
CA SER A 124 10.95 -6.24 -0.23
C SER A 124 10.76 -4.76 0.10
N PHE A 125 11.55 -4.21 1.03
CA PHE A 125 11.49 -2.78 1.34
C PHE A 125 11.77 -1.93 0.10
N SER A 126 12.85 -2.24 -0.63
CA SER A 126 13.26 -1.47 -1.81
C SER A 126 12.20 -1.55 -2.93
N CYS A 127 11.67 -2.73 -3.19
CA CYS A 127 10.61 -2.95 -4.17
C CYS A 127 9.31 -2.26 -3.76
N PHE A 128 8.91 -2.38 -2.49
CA PHE A 128 7.71 -1.74 -1.94
C PHE A 128 7.76 -0.21 -2.06
N VAL A 129 8.89 0.40 -1.68
CA VAL A 129 9.09 1.86 -1.83
C VAL A 129 9.01 2.27 -3.30
N ARG A 130 9.64 1.50 -4.20
CA ARG A 130 9.65 1.82 -5.63
C ARG A 130 8.29 1.65 -6.30
N LEU A 131 7.51 0.65 -5.86
CA LEU A 131 6.15 0.42 -6.36
C LEU A 131 5.21 1.52 -5.86
N LEU A 132 5.33 1.89 -4.59
CA LEU A 132 4.53 2.96 -4.03
C LEU A 132 4.95 4.34 -4.52
N SER A 133 6.22 4.59 -4.87
CA SER A 133 6.69 5.92 -5.30
C SER A 133 5.84 6.52 -6.41
N ASP A 134 5.35 5.67 -7.32
CA ASP A 134 4.55 6.09 -8.47
C ASP A 134 3.08 6.35 -8.09
N SER A 135 2.64 5.93 -6.90
CA SER A 135 1.25 6.04 -6.38
C SER A 135 1.17 6.72 -5.01
N VAL A 136 2.27 7.27 -4.50
CA VAL A 136 2.36 7.96 -3.20
C VAL A 136 1.32 9.07 -3.10
N ASP A 137 1.10 9.79 -4.20
CA ASP A 137 0.17 10.91 -4.27
C ASP A 137 -1.28 10.48 -4.00
N HIS A 138 -1.64 9.21 -4.22
CA HIS A 138 -2.97 8.68 -3.93
C HIS A 138 -3.27 8.56 -2.44
N PHE A 139 -2.23 8.47 -1.60
CA PHE A 139 -2.37 8.39 -0.14
C PHE A 139 -2.36 9.77 0.53
N CYS A 140 -1.98 10.81 -0.22
CA CYS A 140 -1.96 12.18 0.25
C CYS A 140 -3.34 12.82 0.04
N GLN A 141 -4.18 12.83 1.07
CA GLN A 141 -5.52 13.47 0.99
C GLN A 141 -5.48 14.93 0.49
N GLN A 142 -4.38 15.64 0.78
CA GLN A 142 -4.16 17.02 0.30
C GLN A 142 -4.05 17.12 -1.22
N LEU A 143 -3.70 16.02 -1.89
CA LEU A 143 -3.57 15.92 -3.34
C LEU A 143 -4.83 15.36 -4.01
N ASP A 144 -5.90 15.03 -3.28
CA ASP A 144 -7.12 14.45 -3.88
C ASP A 144 -7.66 15.28 -5.06
N ASN A 145 -7.60 16.61 -4.95
CA ASN A 145 -8.04 17.55 -6.00
C ASN A 145 -6.94 17.96 -7.00
N SER A 146 -5.76 17.34 -6.91
CA SER A 146 -4.60 17.59 -7.78
C SER A 146 -4.65 16.73 -9.03
N PRO A 147 -4.05 17.16 -10.17
CA PRO A 147 -3.89 16.31 -11.36
C PRO A 147 -3.12 15.00 -11.09
N VAL A 148 -2.35 14.92 -10.00
CA VAL A 148 -1.62 13.71 -9.57
C VAL A 148 -2.36 12.90 -8.49
N GLY A 149 -3.51 13.39 -8.03
CA GLY A 149 -4.30 12.75 -6.97
C GLY A 149 -5.15 11.58 -7.44
N ILE A 150 -5.70 10.86 -6.47
CA ILE A 150 -6.57 9.70 -6.72
C ILE A 150 -7.80 10.04 -7.57
N LEU A 151 -8.40 11.24 -7.41
CA LEU A 151 -9.57 11.63 -8.21
C LEU A 151 -9.23 11.80 -9.70
N SER A 152 -8.02 12.26 -10.01
CA SER A 152 -7.52 12.33 -11.39
C SER A 152 -7.38 10.92 -11.99
N THR A 153 -6.78 9.99 -11.23
CA THR A 153 -6.66 8.58 -11.65
C THR A 153 -8.02 7.90 -11.83
N LEU A 154 -8.99 8.16 -10.94
CA LEU A 154 -10.38 7.70 -11.09
C LEU A 154 -11.07 8.30 -12.32
N SER A 155 -10.78 9.55 -12.64
CA SER A 155 -11.30 10.21 -13.85
C SER A 155 -10.69 9.60 -15.12
N ARG A 156 -9.41 9.21 -15.08
CA ARG A 156 -8.76 8.45 -16.18
C ARG A 156 -9.42 7.09 -16.38
N LEU A 157 -9.74 6.36 -15.30
CA LEU A 157 -10.52 5.12 -15.40
C LEU A 157 -11.88 5.36 -16.07
N ALA A 158 -12.61 6.40 -15.65
CA ALA A 158 -13.92 6.73 -16.24
C ALA A 158 -13.81 7.09 -17.72
N LYS A 159 -12.77 7.83 -18.11
CA LYS A 159 -12.47 8.16 -19.51
C LYS A 159 -12.14 6.91 -20.33
N LEU A 160 -11.28 6.03 -19.81
CA LEU A 160 -10.92 4.77 -20.46
C LEU A 160 -12.16 3.89 -20.69
N LEU A 161 -13.04 3.80 -19.69
CA LEU A 161 -14.32 3.11 -19.85
C LEU A 161 -15.20 3.75 -20.93
N LYS A 162 -15.31 5.09 -20.95
CA LYS A 162 -16.10 5.80 -21.96
C LYS A 162 -15.60 5.53 -23.39
N GLU A 163 -14.28 5.48 -23.57
CA GLU A 163 -13.65 5.26 -24.89
C GLU A 163 -13.85 3.82 -25.38
N ASN A 164 -13.90 2.84 -24.48
CA ASN A 164 -14.05 1.42 -24.83
C ASN A 164 -15.51 0.93 -24.80
N ASP A 165 -16.37 1.51 -23.96
CA ASP A 165 -17.79 1.17 -23.86
C ASP A 165 -18.63 2.36 -23.33
N GLU A 166 -19.04 3.23 -24.25
CA GLU A 166 -19.79 4.44 -23.90
C GLU A 166 -21.17 4.13 -23.27
N GLU A 167 -21.80 3.01 -23.66
CA GLU A 167 -23.08 2.57 -23.12
C GLU A 167 -22.97 2.25 -21.62
N LEU A 168 -22.01 1.41 -21.25
CA LEU A 168 -21.77 1.05 -19.85
C LEU A 168 -21.34 2.29 -19.04
N TRP A 169 -20.48 3.14 -19.59
CA TRP A 169 -20.10 4.39 -18.94
C TRP A 169 -21.31 5.28 -18.65
N LYS A 170 -22.18 5.53 -19.65
CA LYS A 170 -23.41 6.33 -19.46
C LYS A 170 -24.33 5.72 -18.41
N HIS A 171 -24.46 4.40 -18.40
CA HIS A 171 -25.31 3.70 -17.45
C HIS A 171 -24.78 3.84 -16.01
N LEU A 172 -23.48 3.71 -15.78
CA LEU A 172 -22.89 3.91 -14.46
C LEU A 172 -22.94 5.37 -14.01
N GLU A 173 -22.61 6.32 -14.89
CA GLU A 173 -22.52 7.75 -14.55
C GLU A 173 -23.90 8.38 -14.34
N PHE A 174 -24.83 8.19 -15.29
CA PHE A 174 -26.09 8.95 -15.34
C PHE A 174 -27.30 8.15 -14.86
N THR A 175 -27.37 6.85 -15.19
CA THR A 175 -28.55 6.02 -14.87
C THR A 175 -28.50 5.53 -13.43
N THR A 176 -27.45 4.78 -13.06
CA THR A 176 -27.32 4.20 -11.73
C THR A 176 -26.58 5.10 -10.76
N LYS A 177 -25.79 6.07 -11.25
CA LYS A 177 -24.99 7.02 -10.45
C LYS A 177 -23.96 6.33 -9.56
N VAL A 178 -23.45 5.19 -10.00
CA VAL A 178 -22.35 4.46 -9.33
C VAL A 178 -21.03 5.07 -9.77
N LYS A 179 -20.56 6.06 -9.01
CA LYS A 179 -19.30 6.75 -9.30
C LYS A 179 -18.08 5.86 -9.03
N PRO A 180 -16.98 5.98 -9.82
CA PRO A 180 -15.74 5.24 -9.62
C PRO A 180 -15.19 5.27 -8.20
N GLN A 181 -15.33 6.39 -7.50
CA GLN A 181 -14.91 6.57 -6.11
C GLN A 181 -15.48 5.53 -5.12
N PHE A 182 -16.63 4.93 -5.41
CA PHE A 182 -17.29 3.97 -4.51
C PHE A 182 -16.74 2.55 -4.61
N TYR A 183 -16.04 2.22 -5.69
CA TYR A 183 -15.51 0.87 -5.93
C TYR A 183 -14.02 0.87 -6.30
N ALA A 184 -13.59 1.76 -7.18
CA ALA A 184 -12.24 1.75 -7.74
C ALA A 184 -11.18 2.44 -6.87
N PHE A 185 -11.59 3.20 -5.84
CA PHE A 185 -10.63 3.82 -4.91
C PHE A 185 -9.71 2.76 -4.29
N ARG A 186 -10.30 1.70 -3.74
CA ARG A 186 -9.57 0.58 -3.14
C ARG A 186 -8.80 -0.23 -4.18
N TRP A 187 -9.41 -0.47 -5.34
CA TRP A 187 -8.78 -1.20 -6.45
C TRP A 187 -7.44 -0.57 -6.86
N ILE A 188 -7.44 0.75 -7.01
CA ILE A 188 -6.28 1.51 -7.48
C ILE A 188 -5.25 1.69 -6.36
N THR A 189 -5.68 2.18 -5.19
CA THR A 189 -4.76 2.48 -4.07
C THR A 189 -4.04 1.23 -3.55
N LEU A 190 -4.67 0.07 -3.63
CA LEU A 190 -4.12 -1.19 -3.14
C LEU A 190 -3.66 -2.13 -4.27
N LEU A 191 -3.56 -1.64 -5.52
CA LEU A 191 -3.08 -2.43 -6.66
C LEU A 191 -3.79 -3.79 -6.79
N LEU A 192 -5.12 -3.78 -6.57
CA LEU A 192 -6.00 -4.96 -6.59
C LEU A 192 -5.68 -6.06 -5.58
N SER A 193 -4.79 -5.83 -4.60
CA SER A 193 -4.36 -6.82 -3.59
C SER A 193 -5.45 -7.32 -2.65
N GLN A 194 -6.65 -6.73 -2.68
CA GLN A 194 -7.80 -7.17 -1.89
C GLN A 194 -9.01 -7.60 -2.74
N GLU A 195 -8.90 -7.62 -4.07
CA GLU A 195 -10.03 -8.01 -4.94
C GLU A 195 -9.99 -9.48 -5.33
N PHE A 196 -8.82 -10.09 -5.28
CA PHE A 196 -8.60 -11.44 -5.79
C PHE A 196 -7.91 -12.31 -4.74
N ASN A 197 -7.99 -13.63 -4.93
CA ASN A 197 -7.20 -14.55 -4.13
C ASN A 197 -5.69 -14.36 -4.39
N PHE A 198 -4.86 -14.81 -3.45
CA PHE A 198 -3.41 -14.56 -3.47
C PHE A 198 -2.72 -15.00 -4.77
N GLN A 199 -3.08 -16.16 -5.33
CA GLN A 199 -2.50 -16.65 -6.58
C GLN A 199 -2.86 -15.77 -7.78
N SER A 200 -4.10 -15.29 -7.82
CA SER A 200 -4.58 -14.37 -8.84
C SER A 200 -3.90 -13.01 -8.72
N ILE A 201 -3.64 -12.54 -7.50
CA ILE A 201 -2.88 -11.31 -7.25
C ILE A 201 -1.48 -11.42 -7.86
N LEU A 202 -0.74 -12.49 -7.56
CA LEU A 202 0.60 -12.72 -8.13
C LEU A 202 0.57 -12.70 -9.66
N ARG A 203 -0.38 -13.42 -10.25
CA ARG A 203 -0.52 -13.47 -11.72
C ARG A 203 -0.89 -12.11 -12.34
N ILE A 204 -1.78 -11.34 -11.70
CA ILE A 204 -2.11 -9.97 -12.12
C ILE A 204 -0.86 -9.09 -12.04
N TRP A 205 -0.09 -9.23 -10.96
CA TRP A 205 1.11 -8.43 -10.71
C TRP A 205 2.23 -8.69 -11.71
N ASP A 206 2.36 -9.92 -12.23
CA ASP A 206 3.26 -10.21 -13.37
C ASP A 206 2.95 -9.29 -14.56
N SER A 207 1.66 -9.08 -14.85
CA SER A 207 1.23 -8.19 -15.94
C SER A 207 1.36 -6.71 -15.59
N LEU A 208 1.10 -6.32 -14.34
CA LEU A 208 1.30 -4.94 -13.88
C LEU A 208 2.76 -4.51 -14.01
N LEU A 209 3.69 -5.34 -13.51
CA LEU A 209 5.11 -5.02 -13.42
C LEU A 209 5.84 -5.16 -14.77
N SER A 210 5.35 -6.01 -15.67
CA SER A 210 5.94 -6.18 -17.01
C SER A 210 5.45 -5.15 -18.04
N ASN A 211 4.46 -4.30 -17.71
CA ASN A 211 3.92 -3.34 -18.65
C ASN A 211 4.95 -2.24 -18.99
N PRO A 212 5.35 -2.07 -20.27
CA PRO A 212 6.34 -1.07 -20.65
C PRO A 212 5.85 0.37 -20.48
N PHE A 213 4.53 0.58 -20.38
CA PHE A 213 3.91 1.88 -20.16
C PHE A 213 3.70 2.22 -18.67
N GLY A 214 4.19 1.37 -17.78
CA GLY A 214 4.15 1.56 -16.33
C GLY A 214 3.00 0.85 -15.63
N VAL A 215 3.15 0.68 -14.31
CA VAL A 215 2.21 -0.07 -13.45
C VAL A 215 0.81 0.55 -13.47
N GLN A 216 0.73 1.90 -13.39
CA GLN A 216 -0.56 2.59 -13.35
C GLN A 216 -1.37 2.42 -14.64
N ASP A 217 -0.72 2.41 -15.82
CA ASP A 217 -1.42 2.20 -17.10
C ASP A 217 -2.08 0.82 -17.14
N MET A 218 -1.31 -0.23 -16.82
CA MET A 218 -1.86 -1.59 -16.80
C MET A 218 -2.93 -1.76 -15.71
N LEU A 219 -2.75 -1.15 -14.54
CA LEU A 219 -3.74 -1.18 -13.46
C LEU A 219 -5.09 -0.60 -13.91
N LEU A 220 -5.08 0.54 -14.59
CA LEU A 220 -6.30 1.16 -15.12
C LEU A 220 -6.95 0.31 -16.21
N ARG A 221 -6.16 -0.32 -17.08
CA ARG A 221 -6.67 -1.28 -18.07
C ARG A 221 -7.35 -2.47 -17.42
N ILE A 222 -6.74 -3.06 -16.40
CA ILE A 222 -7.33 -4.19 -15.66
C ILE A 222 -8.60 -3.75 -14.94
N CYS A 223 -8.61 -2.58 -14.29
CA CYS A 223 -9.81 -2.03 -13.66
C CYS A 223 -10.95 -1.79 -14.68
N CYS A 224 -10.63 -1.31 -15.87
CA CYS A 224 -11.61 -1.14 -16.95
C CYS A 224 -12.10 -2.50 -17.47
N ALA A 225 -11.20 -3.46 -17.69
CA ALA A 225 -11.56 -4.82 -18.08
C ALA A 225 -12.49 -5.49 -17.07
N MET A 226 -12.27 -5.29 -15.76
CA MET A 226 -13.17 -5.76 -14.70
C MET A 226 -14.61 -5.25 -14.89
N LEU A 227 -14.78 -3.98 -15.28
CA LEU A 227 -16.10 -3.41 -15.56
C LEU A 227 -16.72 -4.03 -16.81
N LEU A 228 -15.94 -4.19 -17.88
CA LEU A 228 -16.41 -4.76 -19.15
C LEU A 228 -16.82 -6.23 -19.00
N CYS A 229 -16.05 -7.03 -18.26
CA CYS A 229 -16.40 -8.42 -17.98
C CYS A 229 -17.72 -8.55 -17.21
N MET A 230 -18.10 -7.52 -16.45
CA MET A 230 -19.36 -7.48 -15.70
C MET A 230 -20.47 -6.68 -16.39
N LYS A 231 -20.26 -6.20 -17.64
CA LYS A 231 -21.19 -5.30 -18.36
C LYS A 231 -22.65 -5.75 -18.30
N SER A 232 -22.94 -7.00 -18.68
CA SER A 232 -24.32 -7.53 -18.73
C SER A 232 -25.03 -7.43 -17.36
N ARG A 233 -24.30 -7.73 -16.28
CA ARG A 233 -24.83 -7.65 -14.90
C ARG A 233 -24.99 -6.19 -14.45
N LEU A 234 -24.05 -5.32 -14.84
CA LEU A 234 -24.09 -3.91 -14.50
C LEU A 234 -25.23 -3.18 -15.19
N LEU A 235 -25.49 -3.47 -16.47
CA LEU A 235 -26.59 -2.85 -17.23
C LEU A 235 -27.98 -3.28 -16.75
N SER A 236 -28.09 -4.46 -16.13
CA SER A 236 -29.35 -4.98 -15.58
C SER A 236 -29.57 -4.66 -14.10
N GLY A 237 -28.52 -4.25 -13.38
CA GLY A 237 -28.57 -3.94 -11.96
C GLY A 237 -28.97 -2.50 -11.65
N ASP A 238 -29.47 -2.29 -10.44
CA ASP A 238 -29.67 -0.95 -9.86
C ASP A 238 -28.41 -0.47 -9.12
N PHE A 239 -28.47 0.72 -8.51
CA PHE A 239 -27.36 1.28 -7.75
C PHE A 239 -26.80 0.31 -6.69
N VAL A 240 -27.68 -0.33 -5.91
CA VAL A 240 -27.27 -1.20 -4.80
C VAL A 240 -26.67 -2.49 -5.31
N ALA A 241 -27.30 -3.12 -6.30
CA ALA A 241 -26.81 -4.35 -6.92
C ALA A 241 -25.44 -4.13 -7.58
N ASN A 242 -25.28 -3.04 -8.34
CA ASN A 242 -24.02 -2.71 -9.01
C ASN A 242 -22.92 -2.37 -8.01
N LEU A 243 -23.21 -1.58 -6.98
CA LEU A 243 -22.23 -1.26 -5.95
C LEU A 243 -21.77 -2.52 -5.22
N ARG A 244 -22.70 -3.39 -4.83
CA ARG A 244 -22.35 -4.67 -4.17
C ARG A 244 -21.50 -5.54 -5.08
N LEU A 245 -21.87 -5.64 -6.36
CA LEU A 245 -21.12 -6.42 -7.36
C LEU A 245 -19.68 -5.93 -7.50
N LEU A 246 -19.46 -4.62 -7.53
CA LEU A 246 -18.12 -4.04 -7.70
C LEU A 246 -17.31 -4.06 -6.39
N GLN A 247 -17.96 -3.97 -5.23
CA GLN A 247 -17.26 -4.09 -3.94
C GLN A 247 -16.92 -5.54 -3.57
N HIS A 248 -17.65 -6.51 -4.13
CA HIS A 248 -17.44 -7.95 -3.94
C HIS A 248 -17.33 -8.60 -5.31
N TYR A 249 -16.21 -8.33 -5.98
CA TYR A 249 -16.00 -8.77 -7.35
C TYR A 249 -16.04 -10.31 -7.41
N PRO A 250 -16.81 -10.90 -8.34
CA PRO A 250 -16.95 -12.35 -8.42
C PRO A 250 -15.68 -13.01 -8.97
N ASP A 251 -15.52 -14.30 -8.69
CA ASP A 251 -14.46 -15.10 -9.30
C ASP A 251 -14.53 -15.02 -10.83
N ILE A 252 -13.38 -14.82 -11.45
CA ILE A 252 -13.22 -14.69 -12.89
C ILE A 252 -11.96 -15.43 -13.34
N ASN A 253 -11.97 -15.91 -14.59
CA ASN A 253 -10.75 -16.40 -15.22
C ASN A 253 -9.77 -15.23 -15.43
N ILE A 254 -8.64 -15.27 -14.72
CA ILE A 254 -7.64 -14.20 -14.72
C ILE A 254 -7.00 -14.02 -16.10
N GLU A 255 -6.76 -15.09 -16.85
CA GLU A 255 -6.18 -14.99 -18.20
C GLU A 255 -7.15 -14.28 -19.16
N TYR A 256 -8.45 -14.58 -19.06
CA TYR A 256 -9.46 -13.87 -19.83
C TYR A 256 -9.53 -12.38 -19.44
N LEU A 257 -9.52 -12.07 -18.14
CA LEU A 257 -9.51 -10.69 -17.66
C LEU A 257 -8.28 -9.92 -18.19
N LEU A 258 -7.10 -10.53 -18.15
CA LEU A 258 -5.87 -9.92 -18.62
C LEU A 258 -5.85 -9.77 -20.14
N GLN A 259 -6.41 -10.72 -20.90
CA GLN A 259 -6.58 -10.57 -22.34
C GLN A 259 -7.47 -9.36 -22.67
N VAL A 260 -8.62 -9.24 -22.01
CA VAL A 260 -9.52 -8.09 -22.20
C VAL A 260 -8.80 -6.78 -21.87
N ALA A 261 -7.97 -6.74 -20.82
CA ALA A 261 -7.19 -5.56 -20.47
C ALA A 261 -6.12 -5.19 -21.52
N GLN A 262 -5.48 -6.18 -22.14
CA GLN A 262 -4.50 -5.97 -23.20
C GLN A 262 -5.13 -5.43 -24.49
N ASP A 263 -6.36 -5.85 -24.79
CA ASP A 263 -7.09 -5.45 -25.99
C ASP A 263 -7.63 -4.00 -25.91
N LEU A 264 -7.61 -3.37 -24.72
CA LEU A 264 -8.04 -1.98 -24.55
C LEU A 264 -7.10 -1.01 -25.25
N SER A 265 -7.67 0.09 -25.76
CA SER A 265 -6.90 1.21 -26.29
C SER A 265 -5.91 1.74 -25.27
N ALA A 266 -4.74 2.20 -25.73
CA ALA A 266 -3.76 2.79 -24.82
C ALA A 266 -4.30 4.07 -24.17
N ASP A 267 -4.07 4.26 -22.86
CA ASP A 267 -4.33 5.53 -22.20
C ASP A 267 -3.30 6.55 -22.72
N THR A 268 -3.69 7.31 -23.73
CA THR A 268 -2.84 8.34 -24.34
C THR A 268 -2.57 9.52 -23.40
N SER A 269 -3.23 9.58 -22.24
CA SER A 269 -3.14 10.69 -21.29
C SER A 269 -1.83 10.73 -20.50
N SER A 270 -1.06 9.63 -20.44
CA SER A 270 0.24 9.58 -19.76
C SER A 270 1.39 10.16 -20.61
N TYR A 271 1.27 10.13 -21.94
CA TYR A 271 2.31 10.63 -22.86
C TYR A 271 2.43 12.16 -22.88
N SER A 272 1.40 12.87 -22.45
CA SER A 272 1.38 14.34 -22.43
C SER A 272 2.11 14.97 -21.25
N LEU A 273 2.59 14.18 -20.27
CA LEU A 273 3.30 14.67 -19.09
C LEU A 273 4.82 14.49 -19.17
N SER A 274 5.32 13.87 -20.25
CA SER A 274 6.75 13.58 -20.46
C SER A 274 7.38 14.38 -21.63
N LEU A 275 6.79 15.52 -22.00
CA LEU A 275 7.36 16.50 -22.94
C LEU A 275 7.51 17.88 -22.28
#